data_AF-A0A1F9MMC6-F1
#
_entry.id   AF-A0A1F9MMC6-F1
#
_cell.length_a   1.000
_cell.length_b   1.000
_cell.length_c   1.000
_cell.angle_alpha   90.00
_cell.angle_beta   90.00
_cell.angle_gamma   90.00
#
_symmetry.space_group_name_H-M   'P 1'
#
loop_
_entity.id
_entity.type
_entity.pdbx_description
1 polymer ?
#
loop_
_entity_poly.entity_id
_entity_poly.type
_entity_poly.pdbx_seq_one_letter_code
_entity_poly.pdbx_strand_id
1 'polypeptide(L)' 'MIVLDTHIWLWWVNLEQDRLKPAWKTQIESSEDVGISAISCFETAWLEQHSRIILPCPRDEWFDKALDGPG' A
#
# COMPACT_ATOMS: atom_id res chain seq x y z
N MET A 1 -6.92 0.84 -15.00
CA MET A 1 -7.28 0.51 -13.60
C MET A 1 -6.63 -0.79 -13.15
N ILE A 2 -5.70 -0.68 -12.20
CA ILE A 2 -5.11 -1.80 -11.44
C ILE A 2 -5.66 -1.73 -10.01
N VAL A 3 -6.01 -2.88 -9.43
CA VAL A 3 -6.33 -2.97 -8.01
C VAL A 3 -5.22 -3.73 -7.31
N LEU A 4 -4.57 -3.11 -6.33
CA LEU A 4 -3.48 -3.71 -5.57
C LEU A 4 -4.02 -4.60 -4.45
N ASP A 5 -3.31 -5.70 -4.22
CA ASP A 5 -3.41 -6.47 -2.98
C ASP A 5 -2.84 -5.67 -1.79
N THR A 6 -3.28 -6.00 -0.59
CA THR A 6 -2.85 -5.39 0.68
C THR A 6 -1.33 -5.37 0.84
N HIS A 7 -0.61 -6.44 0.50
CA HIS A 7 0.85 -6.49 0.64
C HIS A 7 1.56 -5.65 -0.42
N ILE A 8 1.10 -5.70 -1.67
CA ILE A 8 1.66 -4.89 -2.75
C ILE A 8 1.47 -3.41 -2.44
N TRP A 9 0.30 -3.03 -1.92
CA TRP A 9 0.01 -1.67 -1.49
C TRP A 9 0.92 -1.22 -0.34
N LEU A 10 1.12 -2.06 0.69
CA LEU A 10 2.04 -1.77 1.79
C LEU A 10 3.47 -1.51 1.29
N TRP A 11 3.99 -2.37 0.41
CA TRP A 11 5.33 -2.20 -0.14
C TRP A 11 5.44 -0.97 -1.04
N TRP A 12 4.38 -0.69 -1.80
CA TRP A 12 4.30 0.47 -2.68
C TRP A 12 4.35 1.79 -1.90
N VAL A 13 3.50 1.94 -0.88
CA VAL A 13 3.41 3.15 -0.05
C VAL A 13 4.66 3.33 0.82
N ASN A 14 5.21 2.24 1.37
CA ASN A 14 6.40 2.31 2.22
C ASN A 14 7.72 2.38 1.44
N LEU A 15 7.66 2.54 0.11
CA LEU A 15 8.84 2.59 -0.78
C LEU A 15 9.78 1.37 -0.65
N GLU A 16 9.23 0.20 -0.31
CA GLU A 16 9.96 -1.07 -0.22
C GLU A 16 10.18 -1.66 -1.61
N GLN A 17 10.85 -0.91 -2.49
CA GLN A 17 10.98 -1.23 -3.92
C GLN A 17 11.66 -2.57 -4.18
N ASP A 18 12.54 -3.03 -3.28
CA ASP A 18 13.22 -4.31 -3.39
C ASP A 18 12.26 -5.52 -3.31
N ARG A 19 11.08 -5.34 -2.71
CA ARG A 19 10.03 -6.37 -2.61
C ARG A 19 9.14 -6.42 -3.85
N LEU A 20 9.17 -5.38 -4.68
CA LEU A 20 8.37 -5.28 -5.90
C LEU A 20 9.20 -5.70 -7.11
N LYS A 21 8.66 -6.61 -7.91
CA LYS A 21 9.31 -6.96 -9.18
C LYS A 21 9.31 -5.72 -10.09
N PRO A 22 10.39 -5.47 -10.85
CA PRO A 22 10.46 -4.32 -11.76
C PRO A 22 9.26 -4.22 -12.71
N ALA A 23 8.78 -5.36 -13.22
CA ALA A 23 7.61 -5.41 -14.09
C ALA A 23 6.32 -4.92 -13.41
N TRP A 24 6.13 -5.20 -12.11
CA TRP A 24 4.96 -4.74 -11.36
C TRP A 24 5.01 -3.23 -11.15
N LYS A 25 6.18 -2.71 -10.76
CA LYS A 25 6.41 -1.27 -10.62
C LYS A 25 6.08 -0.54 -11.93
N THR A 26 6.62 -1.00 -13.05
CA THR A 26 6.32 -0.42 -14.36
C THR A 26 4.82 -0.46 -14.69
N GLN A 27 4.12 -1.55 -14.36
CA GLN A 27 2.67 -1.64 -14.58
C GLN A 27 1.87 -0.69 -13.69
N ILE A 28 2.25 -0.53 -12.42
CA ILE A 28 1.59 0.37 -11.47
C ILE A 28 1.80 1.82 -11.91
N GLU A 29 3.04 2.20 -12.23
CA GLU A 29 3.39 3.57 -12.66
C GLU A 29 2.80 3.95 -14.03
N SER A 30 2.57 2.97 -14.91
CA SER A 30 1.98 3.21 -16.23
C SER A 30 0.45 3.15 -16.25
N SER A 31 -0.19 2.78 -15.14
CA SER A 31 -1.65 2.77 -15.06
C SER A 31 -2.17 4.18 -14.76
N GLU A 32 -3.16 4.63 -15.53
CA GLU A 32 -3.87 5.89 -15.23
C GLU A 32 -4.62 5.84 -13.89
N ASP A 33 -5.11 4.66 -13.52
CA ASP A 33 -5.86 4.45 -12.28
C ASP A 33 -5.27 3.28 -11.50
N VAL A 34 -4.86 3.53 -10.26
CA VAL A 34 -4.44 2.52 -9.29
C VAL A 34 -5.30 2.68 -8.04
N GLY A 35 -5.95 1.60 -7.63
CA GLY A 35 -6.79 1.58 -6.44
C GLY A 35 -6.49 0.40 -5.54
N ILE A 36 -7.16 0.38 -4.40
CA ILE A 36 -7.18 -0.74 -3.46
C ILE A 36 -8.63 -1.11 -3.15
N SER A 37 -8.84 -2.34 -2.68
CA SER A 37 -10.14 -2.69 -2.11
C SER A 37 -10.30 -2.06 -0.73
N ALA A 38 -11.52 -1.65 -0.37
CA ALA A 38 -11.81 -1.17 0.98
C ALA A 38 -11.48 -2.21 2.07
N ILE A 39 -11.53 -3.51 1.74
CA ILE A 39 -11.11 -4.57 2.67
C ILE A 39 -9.62 -4.49 3.00
N SER A 40 -8.78 -4.04 2.07
CA SER A 40 -7.34 -3.91 2.28
C SER A 40 -7.02 -2.87 3.35
N CYS A 41 -7.83 -1.81 3.48
CA CYS A 41 -7.70 -0.87 4.60
C CYS A 41 -7.96 -1.55 5.95
N PHE A 42 -9.01 -2.38 6.03
CA PHE A 42 -9.32 -3.14 7.23
C PHE A 42 -8.21 -4.15 7.55
N GLU A 43 -7.72 -4.89 6.56
CA GLU A 43 -6.63 -5.85 6.74
C GLU A 43 -5.35 -5.18 7.24
N THR A 44 -4.97 -4.02 6.67
CA THR A 44 -3.81 -3.24 7.15
C THR A 44 -3.99 -2.81 8.60
N ALA A 45 -5.15 -2.26 8.98
CA ALA A 45 -5.43 -1.87 10.36
C ALA A 45 -5.40 -3.07 11.31
N TRP A 46 -5.96 -4.21 10.87
CA TRP A 46 -5.94 -5.45 11.64
C TRP A 46 -4.53 -5.98 11.84
N LEU A 47 -3.69 -5.97 10.80
CA LEU A 47 -2.29 -6.40 10.87
C LEU A 47 -1.48 -5.52 11.82
N GLU A 48 -1.66 -4.20 11.76
CA GLU A 48 -1.00 -3.23 12.66
C GLU A 48 -1.42 -3.47 14.11
N GLN A 49 -2.72 -3.58 14.37
CA GLN A 49 -3.27 -3.82 15.71
C GLN A 49 -2.74 -5.11 16.34
N HIS A 50 -2.48 -6.14 15.52
CA HIS A 50 -1.93 -7.43 15.98
C HIS A 50 -0.40 -7.47 15.92
N SER A 51 0.27 -6.32 15.76
CA SER A 51 1.73 -6.18 15.67
C SER A 51 2.38 -7.09 14.62
N ARG A 52 1.64 -7.41 13.55
CA ARG A 52 2.12 -8.20 12.41
C ARG A 52 2.91 -7.34 11.43
N ILE A 53 2.57 -6.06 11.37
CA ILE A 53 3.31 -5.01 10.67
C ILE A 53 3.54 -3.85 11.64
N ILE A 54 4.52 -3.01 11.32
CA ILE A 54 4.79 -1.77 12.05
C ILE A 54 4.64 -0.63 11.05
N LEU A 55 3.71 0.28 11.32
CA LEU A 55 3.57 1.49 10.51
C LEU A 55 4.62 2.54 10.94
N PRO A 56 5.18 3.30 9.99
CA PRO A 56 6.22 4.30 10.28
C PRO A 56 5.70 5.53 11.04
N CYS A 57 4.38 5.73 11.07
CA CYS A 57 3.70 6.81 11.76
C CYS A 57 2.34 6.31 12.31
N PRO A 58 1.62 7.13 13.11
CA PRO A 58 0.30 6.76 13.60
C PRO A 58 -0.62 6.34 12.46
N ARG A 59 -1.47 5.34 12.73
CA ARG A 59 -2.32 4.68 11.72
C ARG A 59 -3.17 5.66 10.90
N ASP A 60 -3.78 6.64 11.54
CA ASP A 60 -4.66 7.60 10.85
C ASP A 60 -3.84 8.46 9.86
N GLU A 61 -2.68 8.97 10.30
CA GLU A 61 -1.75 9.71 9.44
C GLU A 61 -1.19 8.82 8.31
N TRP A 62 -0.97 7.54 8.59
CA TRP A 62 -0.50 6.59 7.58
C TRP A 62 -1.57 6.38 6.50
N PHE A 63 -2.85 6.22 6.86
CA PHE A 63 -3.93 6.05 5.88
C PHE A 63 -4.13 7.30 5.02
N ASP A 64 -4.08 8.49 5.61
CA ASP A 64 -4.18 9.74 4.86
C ASP A 64 -3.10 9.82 3.77
N LYS A 65 -1.85 9.50 4.12
CA LYS A 65 -0.74 9.46 3.15
C LYS A 65 -0.87 8.31 2.15
N ALA A 66 -1.27 7.13 2.61
CA ALA A 66 -1.32 5.92 1.80
C ALA A 66 -2.41 5.96 0.72
N LEU A 67 -3.51 6.68 0.99
CA LEU A 67 -4.63 6.85 0.06
C LEU A 67 -4.39 7.98 -0.95
N ASP A 68 -3.60 9.01 -0.60
CA ASP A 68 -3.12 10.00 -1.56
C ASP A 68 -2.08 9.43 -2.54
N GLY A 69 -1.48 8.27 -2.20
CA GLY A 69 -0.50 7.57 -3.00
C GLY A 69 0.94 7.92 -2.61
N PRO A 70 1.95 7.26 -3.20
CA PRO A 70 3.35 7.65 -2.99
C PRO A 70 3.58 9.03 -3.62
N GLY A 71 3.94 10.00 -2.77
CA GLY A 71 4.45 11.30 -3.20
C GLY A 71 5.86 11.22 -3.78
#